data_AF-A0AA43FGD1-F1
#
_entry.id   AF-A0AA43FGD1-F1
#
_cell.length_a   1.000
_cell.length_b   1.000
_cell.length_c   1.000
_cell.angle_alpha   90.00
_cell.angle_beta   90.00
_cell.angle_gamma   90.00
#
_symmetry.space_group_name_H-M   'P 1'
#
loop_
_entity.id
_entity.type
_entity.pdbx_description
1 polymer ?
#
loop_
_entity_poly.entity_id
_entity_poly.type
_entity_poly.pdbx_seq_one_letter_code
_entity_poly.pdbx_strand_id
1 'polypeptide(L)' 'MRKAPIAAIANFFLPGLGYLIIGAKRGLAVLWLVGVIGLTYVEFGIQESEPTLYTIMFVSVLIMNTAFAVDAYQLAKQE' A
#
# COMPACT_ATOMS: atom_id res chain seq x y z
N MET A 1 15.03 7.94 10.48
CA MET A 1 14.89 9.24 9.72
C MET A 1 15.12 9.21 8.19
N ARG A 2 16.34 8.97 7.64
CA ARG A 2 16.57 9.04 6.16
C ARG A 2 15.69 8.08 5.35
N LYS A 3 15.33 6.94 5.94
CA LYS A 3 14.47 5.93 5.33
C LYS A 3 12.98 6.29 5.32
N ALA A 4 12.55 7.29 6.09
CA ALA A 4 11.13 7.63 6.24
C ALA A 4 10.42 8.00 4.91
N PRO A 5 10.96 8.92 4.08
CA PRO A 5 10.33 9.20 2.79
C PRO A 5 10.35 7.99 1.85
N ILE A 6 11.43 7.19 1.85
CA ILE A 6 11.54 5.98 1.03
C ILE A 6 10.48 4.95 1.45
N ALA A 7 10.34 4.72 2.75
CA ALA A 7 9.36 3.80 3.30
C ALA A 7 7.92 4.24 2.99
N ALA A 8 7.63 5.54 3.11
CA ALA A 8 6.32 6.10 2.81
C ALA A 8 5.96 5.92 1.32
N ILE A 9 6.85 6.31 0.42
CA ILE A 9 6.66 6.18 -1.03
C ILE A 9 6.49 4.71 -1.39
N ALA A 10 7.35 3.83 -0.86
CA ALA A 10 7.24 2.40 -1.11
C ALA A 10 5.89 1.83 -0.65
N ASN A 11 5.40 2.22 0.54
CA ASN A 11 4.12 1.74 1.06
C ASN A 11 2.89 2.36 0.36
N PHE A 12 3.04 3.53 -0.27
CA PHE A 12 1.99 4.14 -1.07
C PHE A 12 1.72 3.31 -2.34
N PHE A 13 2.76 2.83 -3.02
CA PHE A 13 2.58 2.04 -4.24
C PHE A 13 2.37 0.55 -3.94
N LEU A 14 3.07 0.04 -2.93
CA LEU A 14 3.05 -1.37 -2.55
C LEU A 14 2.90 -1.47 -1.03
N PRO A 15 1.66 -1.44 -0.50
CA PRO A 15 1.37 -1.65 0.91
C PRO A 15 2.10 -2.88 1.46
N GLY A 16 2.99 -2.66 2.43
CA GLY A 16 3.86 -3.70 2.98
C GLY A 16 5.34 -3.47 2.68
N LEU A 17 5.70 -2.99 1.49
CA LEU A 17 7.09 -2.84 1.09
C LEU A 17 7.86 -1.83 1.97
N GLY A 18 7.22 -0.72 2.32
CA GLY A 18 7.79 0.29 3.21
C GLY A 18 8.13 -0.26 4.59
N TYR A 19 7.27 -1.11 5.13
CA TYR A 19 7.51 -1.79 6.41
C TYR A 19 8.70 -2.76 6.35
N LEU A 20 8.86 -3.49 5.23
CA LEU A 20 10.02 -4.37 5.04
C LEU A 20 11.34 -3.58 4.95
N ILE A 21 11.34 -2.43 4.27
CA ILE A 21 12.52 -1.56 4.13
C ILE A 21 13.03 -1.06 5.50
N ILE A 22 12.11 -0.76 6.41
CA ILE A 22 12.44 -0.31 7.77
C ILE A 22 12.58 -1.48 8.75
N GLY A 23 12.20 -2.70 8.36
CA GLY A 23 12.36 -3.90 9.18
C GLY A 23 11.26 -4.13 10.22
N ALA A 24 10.18 -3.34 10.19
CA ALA A 24 9.07 -3.38 11.13
C ALA A 24 7.85 -4.13 10.57
N LYS A 25 6.92 -4.55 11.45
CA LYS A 25 5.63 -5.19 11.10
C LYS A 25 5.74 -6.30 10.03
N ARG A 26 6.83 -7.07 9.99
CA ARG A 26 7.20 -7.95 8.86
C ARG A 26 6.12 -8.95 8.44
N GLY A 27 5.45 -9.60 9.39
CA GLY A 27 4.36 -10.53 9.08
C GLY A 27 3.18 -9.83 8.40
N LEU A 28 2.73 -8.69 8.96
CA LEU A 28 1.69 -7.87 8.37
C LEU A 28 2.11 -7.32 7.00
N ALA A 29 3.38 -6.93 6.85
CA ALA A 29 3.92 -6.42 5.59
C ALA A 29 3.78 -7.44 4.45
N VAL A 30 4.07 -8.72 4.71
CA VAL A 30 3.86 -9.79 3.73
C VAL A 30 2.37 -9.97 3.42
N LEU A 31 1.50 -9.97 4.44
CA LEU A 31 0.05 -10.09 4.22
C LEU A 31 -0.51 -8.93 3.38
N TRP A 32 -0.07 -7.70 3.65
CA TRP A 32 -0.48 -6.53 2.85
C TRP A 32 -0.01 -6.63 1.40
N LEU A 33 1.23 -7.08 1.17
CA LEU A 33 1.75 -7.29 -0.19
C LEU A 33 0.96 -8.35 -0.95
N VAL A 34 0.66 -9.49 -0.31
CA VAL A 34 -0.16 -10.54 -0.93
C VAL A 34 -1.56 -10.02 -1.23
N GLY A 35 -2.17 -9.30 -0.28
CA GLY A 35 -3.50 -8.72 -0.44
C GLY A 35 -3.57 -7.71 -1.59
N VAL A 36 -2.61 -6.78 -1.68
CA VAL A 36 -2.62 -5.76 -2.74
C VAL A 36 -2.38 -6.39 -4.12
N ILE A 37 -1.50 -7.39 -4.23
CA ILE A 37 -1.30 -8.13 -5.49
C ILE A 37 -2.62 -8.78 -5.94
N GLY A 38 -3.35 -9.39 -5.01
CA GLY A 38 -4.67 -9.97 -5.30
C GLY A 38 -5.70 -8.92 -5.74
N LEU A 39 -5.75 -7.77 -5.07
CA LEU A 39 -6.65 -6.67 -5.45
C LEU A 39 -6.30 -6.08 -6.83
N THR A 40 -5.03 -5.89 -7.14
CA THR A 40 -4.58 -5.41 -8.46
C THR A 40 -4.95 -6.39 -9.58
N TYR A 41 -4.92 -7.70 -9.30
CA TYR A 41 -5.40 -8.68 -10.28
C TYR A 41 -6.91 -8.53 -10.56
N VAL A 42 -7.72 -8.32 -9.52
CA VAL A 42 -9.17 -8.07 -9.67
C VAL A 42 -9.43 -6.73 -10.37
N GLU A 43 -8.64 -5.70 -10.05
CA GLU A 43 -8.74 -4.36 -10.64
C GLU A 43 -8.65 -4.41 -12.17
N PHE A 44 -7.67 -5.13 -12.72
CA PHE A 44 -7.54 -5.31 -14.17
C PHE A 44 -8.73 -6.03 -14.80
N GLY A 45 -9.41 -6.90 -14.06
CA GLY A 45 -10.58 -7.63 -14.55
C GLY A 45 -11.84 -6.76 -14.64
N ILE A 46 -11.99 -5.76 -13.77
CA ILE A 46 -13.20 -4.93 -13.71
C ILE A 46 -13.07 -3.59 -14.43
N GLN A 47 -11.85 -3.19 -14.81
CA GLN A 47 -11.59 -1.87 -15.39
C GLN A 47 -12.42 -1.58 -16.64
N GLU A 48 -12.56 -2.56 -17.54
CA GLU A 48 -13.34 -2.40 -18.78
C GLU A 48 -14.81 -2.79 -18.60
N SER A 49 -15.10 -3.80 -17.78
CA SER A 49 -16.47 -4.32 -17.63
C SER A 49 -17.36 -3.44 -16.75
N GLU A 50 -16.80 -2.83 -15.70
CA GLU A 50 -17.54 -2.13 -14.64
C GLU A 50 -16.85 -0.81 -14.23
N PRO A 51 -16.82 0.21 -15.11
CA PRO A 51 -16.01 1.43 -14.92
C PRO A 51 -16.40 2.27 -13.69
N THR A 52 -17.67 2.24 -13.28
CA THR A 52 -18.14 2.90 -12.06
C THR A 52 -17.55 2.22 -10.81
N LEU A 53 -17.59 0.89 -10.76
CA LEU A 53 -17.01 0.12 -9.64
C LEU A 53 -15.49 0.26 -9.61
N TYR A 54 -14.85 0.25 -10.77
CA TYR A 54 -13.42 0.53 -10.90
C TYR A 54 -13.06 1.89 -10.27
N THR A 55 -13.81 2.95 -10.57
CA THR A 55 -13.56 4.30 -10.01
C THR A 55 -13.69 4.31 -8.48
N ILE A 56 -14.75 3.68 -7.94
CA ILE A 56 -14.97 3.60 -6.48
C ILE A 56 -13.85 2.81 -5.80
N MET A 57 -13.45 1.67 -6.37
CA MET A 57 -12.36 0.85 -5.88
C MET A 57 -11.04 1.62 -5.94
N PHE A 58 -10.73 2.29 -7.06
CA PHE A 58 -9.52 3.09 -7.22
C PHE A 58 -9.40 4.18 -6.15
N VAL A 59 -10.48 4.95 -5.91
CA VAL A 59 -10.50 5.97 -4.85
C VAL A 59 -10.31 5.34 -3.47
N SER A 60 -10.92 4.18 -3.21
CA SER A 60 -10.77 3.45 -1.95
C SER A 60 -9.33 2.98 -1.73
N VAL A 61 -8.70 2.41 -2.76
CA VAL A 61 -7.28 2.00 -2.74
C VAL A 61 -6.37 3.20 -2.56
N LEU A 62 -6.63 4.33 -3.22
CA LEU A 62 -5.86 5.56 -3.05
C LEU A 62 -5.86 6.04 -1.60
N ILE A 63 -7.01 6.04 -0.94
CA ILE A 63 -7.15 6.40 0.48
C ILE A 63 -6.37 5.41 1.36
N MET A 64 -6.54 4.10 1.14
CA MET A 64 -5.84 3.07 1.90
C MET A 64 -4.32 3.16 1.76
N ASN A 65 -3.82 3.31 0.53
CA ASN A 65 -2.40 3.43 0.24
C ASN A 65 -1.80 4.68 0.87
N THR A 66 -2.55 5.79 0.89
CA THR A 66 -2.15 7.01 1.61
C THR A 66 -2.02 6.74 3.11
N ALA A 67 -2.97 6.03 3.72
CA ALA A 67 -2.91 5.67 5.15
C ALA A 67 -1.68 4.77 5.45
N PHE A 68 -1.40 3.77 4.62
CA PHE A 68 -0.21 2.92 4.76
C PHE A 68 1.10 3.69 4.61
N ALA A 69 1.15 4.67 3.70
CA ALA A 69 2.30 5.53 3.52
C ALA A 69 2.57 6.41 4.76
N VAL A 70 1.51 6.99 5.32
CA VAL A 70 1.59 7.81 6.54
C VAL A 70 2.05 6.97 7.74
N ASP A 71 1.47 5.79 7.94
CA ASP A 71 1.88 4.90 9.04
C ASP A 71 3.34 4.46 8.90
N ALA A 72 3.78 4.05 7.70
CA ALA A 72 5.18 3.70 7.46
C ALA A 72 6.13 4.90 7.68
N TYR A 73 5.74 6.10 7.26
CA TYR A 73 6.51 7.31 7.50
C TYR A 73 6.70 7.60 8.98
N GLN A 74 5.61 7.49 9.76
CA GLN A 74 5.64 7.73 11.20
C GLN A 74 6.50 6.70 11.92
N LEU A 75 6.33 5.42 11.58
CA LEU A 75 7.12 4.32 12.16
C LEU A 75 8.61 4.48 11.86
N ALA A 76 8.96 4.84 10.62
CA ALA A 76 10.34 5.09 10.19
C ALA A 76 11.00 6.34 10.80
N LYS A 77 10.22 7.22 11.44
CA LYS A 77 10.72 8.36 12.22
C LYS A 77 10.91 8.00 13.69
N GLN A 78 10.21 6.98 14.19
CA GLN A 78 10.33 6.49 15.56
C GLN A 78 11.52 5.52 15.72
N GLU A 79 11.96 4.90 14.62
CA GLU A 79 13.24 4.17 14.52
C GLU A 79 14.42 5.03 14.04
#